data_AF-A0A537YZ16-F1
#
_entry.id   AF-A0A537YZ16-F1
#
_cell.length_a   1.000
_cell.length_b   1.000
_cell.length_c   1.000
_cell.angle_alpha   90.00
_cell.angle_beta   90.00
_cell.angle_gamma   90.00
#
_symmetry.space_group_name_H-M   'P 1'
#
loop_
_entity.id
_entity.type
_entity.pdbx_description
1 polymer ?
#
loop_
_entity_poly.entity_id
_entity_poly.type
_entity_poly.pdbx_seq_one_letter_code
_entity_poly.pdbx_strand_id
1 'polypeptide(L)'
;MLVGIVFMAHVVGVDPIGHALGFGARALYVSVALPFHGFLGVALLSSNRVIARSWYAHLHRSWGPSLLDDQRIGAGLLWVAGELFGLVALLIVVAQWMRSDERAAARHDRREPLERGQASPRQVDSSAWRSASVSSTPPKN
;
A
#
# COMPACT_ATOMS: atom_id res chain seq x y z
N MET A 1 19.75 -14.28 -11.75
CA MET A 1 19.39 -12.88 -12.05
C MET A 1 18.04 -12.75 -12.73
N LEU A 2 17.67 -13.61 -13.70
CA LEU A 2 16.34 -13.57 -14.35
C LEU A 2 15.15 -13.70 -13.39
N VAL A 3 15.22 -14.60 -12.40
CA VAL A 3 14.14 -14.79 -11.41
C VAL A 3 13.87 -13.52 -10.59
N GLY A 4 14.92 -12.78 -10.22
CA GLY A 4 14.78 -11.52 -9.48
C GLY A 4 14.14 -10.40 -10.31
N ILE A 5 14.45 -10.35 -11.61
CA ILE A 5 13.83 -9.39 -12.55
C ILE A 5 12.35 -9.73 -12.76
N VAL A 6 12.01 -11.01 -12.92
CA VAL A 6 10.61 -11.48 -13.06
C VAL A 6 9.79 -11.23 -11.80
N PHE A 7 10.36 -11.45 -10.61
CA PHE A 7 9.71 -11.14 -9.34
C PHE A 7 9.43 -9.63 -9.20
N MET A 8 10.41 -8.77 -9.55
CA MET A 8 10.18 -7.33 -9.54
C MET A 8 9.15 -6.90 -10.59
N ALA A 9 9.14 -7.50 -11.79
CA ALA A 9 8.11 -7.23 -12.79
C ALA A 9 6.70 -7.60 -12.30
N HIS A 10 6.57 -8.70 -11.56
CA HIS A 10 5.31 -9.15 -10.96
C HIS A 10 4.85 -8.22 -9.83
N VAL A 11 5.77 -7.84 -8.93
CA VAL A 11 5.52 -6.92 -7.81
C VAL A 11 5.16 -5.51 -8.29
N VAL A 12 5.86 -5.00 -9.31
CA VAL A 12 5.59 -3.70 -9.94
C VAL A 12 4.27 -3.71 -10.70
N GLY A 13 3.68 -4.88 -10.95
CA GLY A 13 2.35 -5.01 -11.54
C GLY A 13 2.35 -4.89 -13.06
N VAL A 14 3.40 -5.36 -13.73
CA VAL A 14 3.42 -5.51 -15.19
C VAL A 14 2.69 -6.79 -15.63
N ASP A 15 2.32 -7.67 -14.70
CA ASP A 15 1.67 -8.95 -15.02
C ASP A 15 0.16 -8.78 -15.32
N PRO A 16 -0.32 -9.16 -16.52
CA PRO A 16 -1.71 -9.01 -16.98
C PRO A 16 -2.59 -10.15 -16.45
N ILE A 17 -2.56 -10.44 -15.15
CA ILE A 17 -3.35 -11.54 -14.58
C ILE A 17 -4.75 -11.02 -14.21
N GLY A 18 -5.78 -11.56 -14.88
CA GLY A 18 -7.18 -11.08 -14.91
C GLY A 18 -7.96 -11.05 -13.58
N HIS A 19 -7.32 -11.34 -12.45
CA HIS A 19 -7.90 -11.21 -11.10
C HIS A 19 -6.99 -10.34 -10.23
N ALA A 20 -6.98 -9.03 -10.49
CA ALA A 20 -6.18 -8.09 -9.73
C ALA A 20 -6.69 -8.01 -8.28
N LEU A 21 -5.90 -8.52 -7.32
CA LEU A 21 -6.11 -8.25 -5.90
C LEU A 21 -6.15 -6.73 -5.69
N GLY A 22 -7.15 -6.27 -4.93
CA GLY A 22 -7.26 -4.86 -4.55
C GLY A 22 -5.97 -4.39 -3.86
N PHE A 23 -5.63 -3.11 -4.01
CA PHE A 23 -4.37 -2.55 -3.51
C PHE A 23 -4.13 -2.86 -2.01
N GLY A 24 -5.17 -2.82 -1.18
CA GLY A 24 -5.08 -3.21 0.24
C GLY A 24 -4.71 -4.68 0.47
N ALA A 25 -5.24 -5.61 -0.34
CA ALA A 25 -4.89 -7.03 -0.25
C ALA A 25 -3.45 -7.29 -0.71
N ARG A 26 -2.96 -6.56 -1.73
CA ARG A 26 -1.55 -6.61 -2.15
C ARG A 26 -0.61 -6.10 -1.06
N ALA A 27 -0.94 -4.98 -0.42
CA ALA A 27 -0.17 -4.44 0.68
C ALA A 27 -0.14 -5.42 1.87
N LEU A 28 -1.29 -6.00 2.25
CA LEU A 28 -1.34 -7.02 3.31
C LEU A 28 -0.50 -8.26 2.97
N TYR A 29 -0.59 -8.74 1.73
CA TYR A 29 0.20 -9.88 1.27
C TYR A 29 1.71 -9.64 1.41
N VAL A 30 2.21 -8.49 0.94
CA VAL A 30 3.61 -8.10 1.08
C VAL A 30 3.99 -7.98 2.57
N SER A 31 3.14 -7.35 3.37
CA SER A 31 3.36 -7.18 4.82
C SER A 31 3.42 -8.50 5.59
N VAL A 32 2.70 -9.53 5.18
CA VAL A 32 2.74 -10.87 5.81
C VAL A 32 3.94 -11.69 5.34
N ALA A 33 4.30 -11.59 4.06
CA ALA A 33 5.46 -12.30 3.50
C ALA A 33 6.79 -11.76 4.05
N LEU A 34 6.87 -10.46 4.35
CA LEU A 34 8.05 -9.79 4.88
C LEU A 34 8.60 -10.40 6.18
N PRO A 35 7.85 -10.56 7.29
CA PRO A 35 8.41 -11.17 8.49
C PRO A 35 8.79 -12.66 8.30
N PHE A 36 8.12 -13.37 7.40
CA PHE A 36 8.34 -14.81 7.23
C PHE A 36 9.70 -15.13 6.61
N HIS A 37 10.14 -14.38 5.59
CA HIS A 37 11.42 -14.65 4.91
C HIS A 37 12.65 -14.23 5.74
N GLY A 38 12.50 -13.25 6.64
CA GLY A 38 13.57 -12.80 7.54
C GLY A 38 13.91 -13.79 8.65
N PHE A 39 13.04 -14.77 8.94
CA PHE A 39 13.20 -15.70 10.05
C PHE A 39 14.51 -16.48 9.99
N LEU A 40 14.93 -16.96 8.82
CA LEU A 40 16.20 -17.67 8.66
C LEU A 40 17.40 -16.76 9.01
N GLY A 41 17.39 -15.52 8.52
CA GLY A 41 18.44 -14.54 8.82
C GLY A 41 18.54 -14.24 10.31
N VAL A 42 17.39 -14.00 10.95
CA VAL A 42 17.30 -13.79 12.40
C VAL A 42 17.79 -15.02 13.16
N ALA A 43 17.35 -16.22 12.79
CA ALA A 43 17.78 -17.46 13.44
C ALA A 43 19.30 -17.66 13.36
N LEU A 44 19.93 -17.33 12.23
CA LEU A 44 21.38 -17.39 12.05
C LEU A 44 22.12 -16.31 12.85
N LEU A 45 21.59 -15.08 12.89
CA LEU A 45 22.13 -13.97 13.68
C LEU A 45 22.07 -14.26 15.18
N SER A 46 20.96 -14.85 15.64
CA SER A 46 20.75 -15.25 17.04
C SER A 46 21.51 -16.53 17.42
N SER A 47 22.05 -17.28 16.45
CA SER A 47 22.81 -18.50 16.73
C SER A 47 24.17 -18.19 17.33
N ASN A 48 24.55 -18.95 18.37
CA ASN A 48 25.91 -19.00 18.91
C ASN A 48 26.72 -20.18 18.35
N ARG A 49 26.10 -20.99 17.47
CA ARG A 49 26.75 -22.15 16.84
C ARG A 49 26.97 -21.87 15.36
N VAL A 50 28.18 -22.20 14.92
CA VAL A 50 28.59 -22.15 13.51
C VAL A 50 28.02 -23.39 12.82
N ILE A 51 27.25 -23.17 11.76
CA ILE A 51 26.74 -24.23 10.89
C ILE A 51 27.92 -24.90 10.21
N ALA A 52 27.91 -26.24 10.17
CA ALA A 52 28.98 -27.05 9.57
C ALA A 52 30.39 -26.67 10.07
N ARG A 53 30.53 -26.30 11.35
CA ARG A 53 31.80 -25.90 11.98
C ARG A 53 32.96 -26.85 11.64
N SER A 54 32.74 -28.16 11.69
CA SER A 54 33.78 -29.16 11.39
C SER A 54 34.32 -28.98 9.98
N TRP A 55 33.46 -28.78 8.98
CA TRP A 55 33.87 -28.54 7.60
C TRP A 55 34.68 -27.25 7.48
N TYR A 56 34.18 -26.14 8.01
CA TYR A 56 34.86 -24.84 7.93
C TYR A 56 36.18 -24.78 8.71
N ALA A 57 36.30 -25.53 9.81
CA ALA A 57 37.55 -25.60 10.58
C ALA A 57 38.69 -26.27 9.79
N HIS A 58 38.38 -27.25 8.94
CA HIS A 58 39.39 -27.89 8.08
C HIS A 58 39.94 -26.98 6.98
N LEU A 59 39.30 -25.84 6.69
CA LEU A 59 39.86 -24.87 5.74
C LEU A 59 41.10 -24.14 6.31
N HIS A 60 41.36 -24.24 7.62
CA HIS A 60 42.51 -23.64 8.31
C HIS A 60 42.76 -22.17 7.91
N ARG A 61 41.70 -21.38 7.68
CA ARG A 61 41.87 -19.99 7.25
C ARG A 61 42.45 -19.14 8.37
N SER A 62 43.51 -18.40 8.06
CA SER A 62 44.16 -17.42 8.97
C SER A 62 43.73 -15.98 8.71
N TRP A 63 43.01 -15.72 7.63
CA TRP A 63 42.56 -14.40 7.21
C TRP A 63 41.06 -14.21 7.49
N GLY A 64 40.64 -12.98 7.78
CA GLY A 64 39.23 -12.61 7.94
C GLY A 64 38.65 -12.80 9.36
N PRO A 65 37.32 -12.61 9.53
CA PRO A 65 36.61 -12.67 10.83
C PRO A 65 36.64 -14.05 11.49
N SER A 66 36.10 -14.26 12.69
CA SER A 66 35.90 -15.64 13.16
C SER A 66 34.84 -16.37 12.31
N LEU A 67 34.77 -17.72 12.35
CA LEU A 67 33.71 -18.46 11.64
C LEU A 67 32.29 -18.06 12.08
N LEU A 68 32.12 -17.66 13.34
CA LEU A 68 30.83 -17.22 13.87
C LEU A 68 30.50 -15.81 13.36
N ASP A 69 31.47 -14.91 13.34
CA ASP A 69 31.27 -13.55 12.84
C ASP A 69 30.99 -13.55 11.34
N ASP A 70 31.68 -14.40 10.58
CA ASP A 70 31.46 -14.57 9.14
C ASP A 70 30.03 -15.07 8.84
N GLN A 71 29.54 -16.04 9.64
CA GLN A 71 28.14 -16.48 9.56
C GLN A 71 27.15 -15.35 9.89
N ARG A 72 27.44 -14.54 10.92
CA ARG A 72 26.58 -13.42 11.30
C ARG A 72 26.56 -12.32 10.24
N ILE A 73 27.70 -12.02 9.64
CA ILE A 73 27.80 -11.09 8.51
C ILE A 73 27.00 -11.62 7.33
N GLY A 74 27.17 -12.89 6.96
CA GLY A 74 26.41 -13.54 5.90
C GLY A 74 24.90 -13.53 6.16
N ALA A 75 24.48 -13.81 7.39
CA ALA A 75 23.08 -13.75 7.81
C ALA A 75 22.51 -12.33 7.78
N GLY A 76 23.29 -11.33 8.20
CA GLY A 76 22.92 -9.92 8.12
C GLY A 76 22.76 -9.45 6.68
N LEU A 77 23.67 -9.83 5.79
CA LEU A 77 23.58 -9.52 4.37
C LEU A 77 22.36 -10.19 3.72
N LEU A 78 22.13 -11.48 4.02
CA LEU A 78 20.94 -12.20 3.58
C LEU A 78 19.66 -11.48 4.01
N TRP A 79 19.61 -11.06 5.28
CA TRP A 79 18.43 -10.41 5.85
C TRP A 79 18.18 -9.02 5.25
N VAL A 80 19.19 -8.14 5.29
CA VAL A 80 19.06 -6.75 4.77
C VAL A 80 18.76 -6.72 3.28
N ALA A 81 19.33 -7.65 2.50
CA ALA A 81 18.99 -7.76 1.08
C ALA A 81 17.50 -8.04 0.90
N GLY A 82 16.92 -9.00 1.63
CA GLY A 82 15.50 -9.33 1.58
C GLY A 82 14.60 -8.17 1.98
N GLU A 83 14.91 -7.52 3.11
CA GLU A 83 14.15 -6.38 3.60
C GLU A 83 14.14 -5.20 2.60
N LEU A 84 15.30 -4.90 2.00
CA LEU A 84 15.38 -3.80 1.03
C LEU A 84 14.48 -4.04 -0.19
N PHE A 85 14.46 -5.26 -0.74
CA PHE A 85 13.57 -5.58 -1.87
C PHE A 85 12.09 -5.49 -1.46
N GLY A 86 11.74 -5.99 -0.28
CA GLY A 86 10.36 -5.98 0.19
C GLY A 86 9.86 -4.58 0.56
N LEU A 87 10.71 -3.71 1.10
CA LEU A 87 10.38 -2.30 1.36
C LEU A 87 10.18 -1.52 0.06
N VAL A 88 11.02 -1.74 -0.95
CA VAL A 88 10.84 -1.14 -2.28
C VAL A 88 9.52 -1.61 -2.90
N ALA A 89 9.22 -2.90 -2.82
CA ALA A 89 7.94 -3.47 -3.28
C ALA A 89 6.73 -2.81 -2.61
N LEU A 90 6.76 -2.71 -1.28
CA LEU A 90 5.70 -2.11 -0.48
C LEU A 90 5.50 -0.63 -0.85
N LEU A 91 6.59 0.13 -0.98
CA LEU A 91 6.56 1.54 -1.38
C LEU A 91 5.87 1.72 -2.74
N ILE A 92 6.19 0.85 -3.70
CA ILE A 92 5.59 0.88 -5.04
C ILE A 92 4.08 0.60 -4.96
N VAL A 93 3.66 -0.44 -4.22
CA VAL A 93 2.24 -0.78 -4.06
C VAL A 93 1.47 0.36 -3.40
N VAL A 94 2.02 0.97 -2.36
CA VAL A 94 1.40 2.11 -1.67
C VAL A 94 1.30 3.32 -2.60
N ALA A 95 2.36 3.63 -3.36
CA ALA A 95 2.34 4.73 -4.33
C ALA A 95 1.30 4.49 -5.44
N GLN A 96 1.15 3.25 -5.90
CA GLN A 96 0.10 2.88 -6.87
C GLN A 96 -1.30 3.04 -6.28
N TRP A 97 -1.48 2.67 -5.00
CA TRP A 97 -2.74 2.82 -4.31
C TRP A 97 -3.14 4.30 -4.20
N MET A 98 -2.24 5.17 -3.73
CA MET A 98 -2.50 6.61 -3.62
C MET A 98 -2.95 7.23 -4.96
N ARG A 99 -2.28 6.87 -6.06
CA ARG A 99 -2.64 7.33 -7.41
C ARG A 99 -4.00 6.79 -7.88
N SER A 100 -4.36 5.58 -7.48
CA SER A 100 -5.67 4.98 -7.81
C SER A 100 -6.79 5.71 -7.07
N ASP A 101 -6.58 6.00 -5.79
CA ASP A 101 -7.57 6.65 -4.94
C ASP A 101 -7.82 8.10 -5.37
N GLU A 102 -6.78 8.83 -5.75
CA GLU A 102 -6.91 10.20 -6.30
C GLU A 102 -7.75 10.20 -7.59
N ARG A 103 -7.54 9.22 -8.48
CA ARG A 103 -8.37 9.06 -9.69
C ARG A 103 -9.81 8.67 -9.36
N ALA A 104 -10.03 7.88 -8.31
CA ALA A 104 -11.37 7.50 -7.87
C ALA A 104 -12.12 8.70 -7.29
N ALA A 105 -11.46 9.48 -6.42
CA ALA A 105 -12.00 10.72 -5.86
C ALA A 105 -12.38 11.72 -6.96
N ALA A 106 -11.50 11.94 -7.96
CA ALA A 106 -11.80 12.80 -9.12
C ALA A 106 -12.94 12.29 -10.03
N ARG A 107 -13.31 11.00 -9.95
CA ARG A 107 -14.51 10.47 -10.62
C ARG A 107 -15.78 10.72 -9.81
N HIS A 108 -15.70 10.64 -8.48
CA HIS A 108 -16.83 10.93 -7.59
C HIS A 108 -17.19 12.42 -7.62
N ASP A 109 -16.19 13.31 -7.54
CA ASP A 109 -16.40 14.76 -7.58
C ASP A 109 -17.02 15.25 -8.91
N ARG A 110 -16.82 14.51 -10.01
CA ARG A 110 -17.50 14.77 -11.29
C ARG A 110 -18.95 14.29 -11.34
N ARG A 111 -19.38 13.41 -10.44
CA ARG A 111 -20.76 12.89 -10.37
C ARG A 111 -21.64 13.68 -9.41
N GLU A 112 -21.07 14.30 -8.38
CA GLU A 112 -21.81 15.13 -7.42
C GLU A 112 -22.52 16.40 -7.98
N PRO A 113 -22.11 17.02 -9.10
CA PRO A 113 -22.82 18.19 -9.63
C PRO A 113 -24.26 17.90 -10.07
N LEU A 114 -24.59 16.63 -10.36
CA LEU A 114 -25.90 16.24 -10.86
C LEU A 114 -26.97 16.12 -9.75
N GLU A 115 -26.58 15.73 -8.53
CA GLU A 115 -27.53 15.63 -7.40
C GLU A 115 -27.78 16.98 -6.73
N ARG A 116 -26.76 17.87 -6.73
CA ARG A 116 -26.91 19.23 -6.16
C ARG A 116 -27.84 20.14 -6.99
N GLY A 117 -28.08 19.81 -8.26
CA GLY A 117 -29.06 20.47 -9.12
C GLY A 117 -30.50 19.97 -8.95
N GLN A 118 -30.71 18.81 -8.31
CA GLN A 118 -32.04 18.25 -7.98
C GLN A 118 -32.54 18.65 -6.60
N ALA A 119 -31.70 19.24 -5.75
CA ALA A 119 -32.14 20.07 -4.62
C ALA A 119 -32.77 21.36 -5.18
N SER A 120 -33.96 21.19 -5.77
CA SER A 120 -34.84 22.26 -6.22
C SER A 120 -34.87 23.34 -5.12
N PRO A 121 -34.59 24.62 -5.43
CA PRO A 121 -34.90 25.70 -4.52
C PRO A 121 -36.38 25.54 -4.23
N ARG A 122 -36.74 25.14 -3.00
CA ARG A 122 -38.15 25.07 -2.58
C ARG A 122 -38.77 26.34 -3.08
N GLN A 123 -39.68 26.18 -4.03
CA GLN A 123 -40.50 27.23 -4.56
C GLN A 123 -41.20 27.83 -3.35
N VAL A 124 -40.63 28.90 -2.79
CA VAL A 124 -41.23 29.65 -1.71
C VAL A 124 -42.51 30.17 -2.34
N ASP A 125 -43.60 29.57 -1.89
CA ASP A 125 -44.91 29.68 -2.49
C ASP A 125 -45.34 31.15 -2.56
N SER A 126 -45.10 31.77 -3.71
CA SER A 126 -45.47 33.16 -3.99
C SER A 126 -46.98 33.32 -4.19
N SER A 127 -47.75 32.24 -4.15
CA SER A 127 -49.22 32.30 -4.16
C SER A 127 -49.78 32.73 -2.80
N ALA A 128 -49.09 32.42 -1.70
CA ALA A 128 -49.46 32.86 -0.34
C ALA A 128 -49.35 34.38 -0.15
N TRP A 129 -48.40 35.04 -0.85
CA TRP A 129 -48.26 36.50 -0.81
C TRP A 129 -49.25 37.22 -1.74
N ARG A 130 -49.66 36.58 -2.85
CA ARG A 130 -50.65 37.13 -3.79
C ARG A 130 -52.08 37.12 -3.24
N SER A 131 -52.43 36.17 -2.38
CA SER A 131 -53.75 36.13 -1.73
C SER A 131 -53.87 37.14 -0.59
N ALA A 132 -52.77 37.48 0.08
CA ALA A 132 -52.75 38.47 1.15
C ALA A 132 -52.98 39.91 0.63
N SER A 133 -52.45 40.26 -0.56
CA SER A 133 -52.52 41.63 -1.11
C SER A 133 -53.86 41.98 -1.77
N VAL A 134 -54.76 41.02 -1.99
CA VAL A 134 -56.08 41.25 -2.63
C VAL A 134 -57.16 41.63 -1.61
N SER A 135 -56.91 41.48 -0.31
CA SER A 135 -57.93 41.69 0.73
C SER A 135 -57.98 43.10 1.36
N SER A 136 -57.08 44.01 1.01
CA SER A 136 -57.07 45.36 1.60
C SER A 136 -57.81 46.39 0.73
N THR A 137 -59.14 46.34 0.74
CA THR A 137 -59.97 47.51 0.38
C THR A 137 -59.94 48.52 1.53
N PRO A 138 -59.54 49.78 1.29
CA PRO A 138 -59.56 50.80 2.34
C PRO A 138 -61.01 51.16 2.74
N PRO A 139 -61.29 51.40 4.03
CA PRO A 139 -62.61 51.85 4.45
C PRO A 139 -62.89 53.25 3.89
N LYS A 140 -64.12 53.44 3.41
CA LYS A 140 -64.62 54.72 2.92
C LYS A 140 -65.19 55.51 4.10
N ASN A 141 -64.48 56.56 4.52
CA ASN A 141 -65.03 57.74 5.19
C ASN A 141 -63.94 58.77 5.46
#